data_AF-A0A969MQA5-F1
#
_entry.id   AF-A0A969MQA5-F1
#
_cell.length_a   1.000
_cell.length_b   1.000
_cell.length_c   1.000
_cell.angle_alpha   90.00
_cell.angle_beta   90.00
_cell.angle_gamma   90.00
#
_symmetry.space_group_name_H-M   'P 1'
#
loop_
_entity.id
_entity.type
_entity.pdbx_description
1 polymer ?
#
loop_
_entity_poly.entity_id
_entity_poly.type
_entity_poly.pdbx_seq_one_letter_code
_entity_poly.pdbx_strand_id
1 'polypeptide(L)'
;MQSSEKLIQIVQSWLSYIRLEELTTAEVERGSNAYPKIIDKGVQLVGNKLMLDNSLFKQLCSQQAAVNRSNNKEFQIAVAFPQIYIVQGRAREQKIKYLPLFTIDISQIFRGRYRKTGWDLTEFEFQPVIVNLMRLYGLEEEVAESLIVAEGILKFLSDTWQRKFSTINDFIDQVDLPSGNYKTGRQPYLLRCDFVPYNAQLKQDLRDILKQLQDTPDDCKWLVDNHPATEYICNAPKPPEHEVMFWGAFTNHAPDSFQASALKHAQHNPITAVHGPPGTGKTELFLHLVAQQVVERALRIVRGEEDASNLTLFASTNNSAIQKF
;
A
#
# COMPACT_ATOMS: atom_id res chain seq x y z
N MET A 1 27.74 -12.66 8.78
CA MET A 1 28.30 -11.82 7.70
C MET A 1 27.72 -12.15 6.31
N GLN A 2 27.77 -13.39 5.79
CA GLN A 2 27.14 -13.69 4.48
C GLN A 2 25.61 -13.49 4.46
N SER A 3 24.92 -13.70 5.59
CA SER A 3 23.46 -13.52 5.68
C SER A 3 23.01 -12.06 5.62
N SER A 4 23.82 -11.10 6.11
CA SER A 4 23.45 -9.68 6.14
C SER A 4 23.55 -9.03 4.76
N GLU A 5 24.58 -9.34 3.96
CA GLU A 5 24.71 -8.84 2.59
C GLU A 5 23.55 -9.30 1.69
N LYS A 6 23.16 -10.57 1.80
CA LYS A 6 22.01 -11.12 1.07
C LYS A 6 20.71 -10.42 1.46
N LEU A 7 20.52 -10.13 2.75
CA LEU A 7 19.35 -9.41 3.24
C LEU A 7 19.31 -7.96 2.75
N ILE A 8 20.46 -7.27 2.74
CA ILE A 8 20.58 -5.93 2.18
C ILE A 8 20.13 -5.93 0.71
N GLN A 9 20.61 -6.88 -0.10
CA GLN A 9 20.20 -7.01 -1.51
C GLN A 9 18.70 -7.28 -1.67
N ILE A 10 18.11 -8.11 -0.81
CA ILE A 10 16.67 -8.41 -0.83
C ILE A 10 15.85 -7.17 -0.49
N VAL A 11 16.21 -6.45 0.60
CA VAL A 11 15.50 -5.23 1.02
C VAL A 11 15.63 -4.13 -0.04
N GLN A 12 16.82 -3.96 -0.63
CA GLN A 12 17.03 -3.05 -1.77
C GLN A 12 16.18 -3.42 -2.98
N SER A 13 16.05 -4.71 -3.28
CA SER A 13 15.20 -5.21 -4.37
C SER A 13 13.72 -4.94 -4.10
N TRP A 14 13.27 -5.09 -2.85
CA TRP A 14 11.89 -4.76 -2.46
C TRP A 14 11.61 -3.26 -2.53
N LEU A 15 12.53 -2.41 -2.06
CA LEU A 15 12.44 -0.96 -2.23
C LEU A 15 12.34 -0.58 -3.71
N SER A 16 13.14 -1.21 -4.56
CA SER A 16 13.10 -1.03 -6.01
C SER A 16 11.77 -1.49 -6.61
N TYR A 17 11.22 -2.60 -6.15
CA TYR A 17 9.91 -3.12 -6.60
C TYR A 17 8.74 -2.21 -6.19
N ILE A 18 8.70 -1.76 -4.93
CA ILE A 18 7.67 -0.82 -4.44
C ILE A 18 7.67 0.45 -5.29
N ARG A 19 8.87 0.95 -5.60
CA ARG A 19 9.01 2.08 -6.52
C ARG A 19 8.41 1.78 -7.89
N LEU A 20 8.65 0.59 -8.47
CA LEU A 20 8.04 0.19 -9.74
C LEU A 20 6.51 0.09 -9.67
N GLU A 21 5.94 -0.37 -8.56
CA GLU A 21 4.48 -0.43 -8.36
C GLU A 21 3.85 0.98 -8.21
N GLU A 22 4.52 1.89 -7.49
CA GLU A 22 4.18 3.32 -7.46
C GLU A 22 4.20 3.93 -8.87
N LEU A 23 5.17 3.53 -9.73
CA LEU A 23 5.20 3.97 -11.13
C LEU A 23 3.92 3.60 -11.90
N THR A 24 3.30 2.47 -11.56
CA THR A 24 2.08 1.98 -12.23
C THR A 24 0.77 2.60 -11.70
N THR A 25 0.77 3.16 -10.49
CA THR A 25 -0.39 3.82 -9.87
C THR A 25 -0.37 5.35 -10.00
N ALA A 26 0.74 5.94 -10.47
CA ALA A 26 0.90 7.37 -10.73
C ALA A 26 -0.03 7.96 -11.82
N GLU A 27 -0.76 7.12 -12.55
CA GLU A 27 -1.75 7.52 -13.55
C GLU A 27 -3.18 7.29 -13.03
N VAL A 28 -3.99 8.35 -12.97
CA VAL A 28 -5.41 8.26 -12.57
C VAL A 28 -6.31 8.32 -13.80
N GLU A 29 -6.91 7.19 -14.18
CA GLU A 29 -7.90 7.15 -15.26
C GLU A 29 -9.19 7.87 -14.84
N ARG A 30 -9.66 8.85 -15.64
CA ARG A 30 -10.86 9.65 -15.37
C ARG A 30 -12.10 8.79 -15.05
N GLY A 31 -12.20 7.64 -15.72
CA GLY A 31 -13.34 6.73 -15.67
C GLY A 31 -14.55 7.28 -16.42
N SER A 32 -15.38 6.38 -16.96
CA SER A 32 -16.62 6.70 -17.69
C SER A 32 -17.90 6.41 -16.87
N ASN A 33 -17.75 6.07 -15.59
CA ASN A 33 -18.84 5.61 -14.74
C ASN A 33 -19.60 6.76 -14.10
N ALA A 34 -20.78 6.47 -13.51
CA ALA A 34 -21.64 7.42 -12.80
C ALA A 34 -20.92 8.21 -11.68
N TYR A 35 -19.76 7.72 -11.22
CA TYR A 35 -18.87 8.41 -10.28
C TYR A 35 -17.49 8.55 -10.93
N PRO A 36 -17.17 9.70 -11.54
CA PRO A 36 -15.86 9.90 -12.16
C PRO A 36 -14.77 9.93 -11.08
N LYS A 37 -13.61 9.36 -11.38
CA LYS A 37 -12.44 9.43 -10.48
C LYS A 37 -11.78 10.80 -10.49
N ILE A 38 -12.07 11.61 -11.52
CA ILE A 38 -11.53 12.96 -11.67
C ILE A 38 -12.68 13.95 -11.77
N ILE A 39 -12.61 15.02 -10.98
CA ILE A 39 -13.57 16.12 -10.97
C ILE A 39 -12.80 17.41 -11.20
N ASP A 40 -12.99 17.97 -12.39
CA ASP A 40 -12.29 19.16 -12.90
C ASP A 40 -13.21 20.40 -12.98
N LYS A 41 -14.51 20.24 -12.74
CA LYS A 41 -15.50 21.32 -12.80
C LYS A 41 -15.92 21.76 -11.40
N GLY A 42 -16.05 23.07 -11.20
CA GLY A 42 -16.47 23.66 -9.92
C GLY A 42 -15.39 23.62 -8.83
N VAL A 43 -14.12 23.50 -9.26
CA VAL A 43 -12.93 23.48 -8.40
C VAL A 43 -12.06 24.65 -8.83
N GLN A 44 -11.74 25.55 -7.91
CA GLN A 44 -10.92 26.74 -8.18
C GLN A 44 -9.93 26.98 -7.04
N LEU A 45 -8.89 27.76 -7.33
CA LEU A 45 -7.90 28.17 -6.36
C LEU A 45 -7.83 29.69 -6.33
N VAL A 46 -7.74 30.27 -5.12
CA VAL A 46 -7.52 31.70 -4.91
C VAL A 46 -6.47 31.87 -3.83
N GLY A 47 -5.27 32.30 -4.22
CA GLY A 47 -4.11 32.32 -3.32
C GLY A 47 -3.75 30.91 -2.84
N ASN A 48 -3.92 30.64 -1.54
CA ASN A 48 -3.72 29.30 -0.96
C ASN A 48 -5.04 28.52 -0.78
N LYS A 49 -6.17 29.14 -1.12
CA LYS A 49 -7.49 28.62 -0.75
C LYS A 49 -8.15 27.84 -1.87
N LEU A 50 -8.55 26.62 -1.57
CA LEU A 50 -9.44 25.82 -2.40
C LEU A 50 -10.86 26.34 -2.30
N MET A 51 -11.45 26.63 -3.46
CA MET A 51 -12.83 27.05 -3.63
C MET A 51 -13.59 25.93 -4.33
N LEU A 52 -14.70 25.50 -3.74
CA LEU A 52 -15.59 24.50 -4.32
C LEU A 52 -16.95 25.13 -4.55
N ASP A 53 -17.58 24.81 -5.70
CA ASP A 53 -18.96 25.18 -5.93
C ASP A 53 -19.87 24.54 -4.86
N ASN A 54 -20.88 25.27 -4.39
CA ASN A 54 -21.81 24.77 -3.37
C ASN A 54 -22.55 23.50 -3.84
N SER A 55 -22.88 23.41 -5.14
CA SER A 55 -23.47 22.21 -5.73
C SER A 55 -22.52 21.00 -5.65
N LEU A 56 -21.25 21.20 -6.01
CA LEU A 56 -20.21 20.19 -5.93
C LEU A 56 -19.97 19.73 -4.49
N PHE A 57 -19.83 20.67 -3.55
CA PHE A 57 -19.64 20.34 -2.14
C PHE A 57 -20.78 19.48 -1.60
N LYS A 58 -22.04 19.85 -1.87
CA LYS A 58 -23.21 19.06 -1.46
C LYS A 58 -23.24 17.68 -2.07
N GLN A 59 -22.83 17.55 -3.34
CA GLN A 59 -22.73 16.27 -4.03
C GLN A 59 -21.68 15.37 -3.35
N LEU A 60 -20.51 15.90 -2.99
CA LEU A 60 -19.45 15.12 -2.36
C LEU A 60 -19.80 14.71 -0.92
N CYS A 61 -20.46 15.59 -0.15
CA CYS A 61 -20.99 15.25 1.17
C CYS A 61 -22.01 14.10 1.10
N SER A 62 -22.94 14.13 0.14
CA SER A 62 -23.95 13.07 0.00
C SER A 62 -23.33 11.73 -0.41
N GLN A 63 -22.31 11.77 -1.27
CA GLN A 63 -21.56 10.57 -1.66
C GLN A 63 -20.79 9.96 -0.49
N GLN A 64 -20.08 10.76 0.30
CA GLN A 64 -19.41 10.26 1.51
C GLN A 64 -20.39 9.67 2.53
N ALA A 65 -21.53 10.33 2.75
CA ALA A 65 -22.57 9.82 3.65
C ALA A 65 -23.18 8.50 3.18
N ALA A 66 -23.33 8.30 1.85
CA ALA A 66 -23.81 7.05 1.28
C ALA A 66 -22.80 5.90 1.45
N VAL A 67 -21.50 6.18 1.30
CA VAL A 67 -20.44 5.18 1.53
C VAL A 67 -20.40 4.73 2.97
N ASN A 68 -20.45 5.66 3.93
CA ASN A 68 -20.45 5.35 5.37
C ASN A 68 -21.63 4.46 5.81
N ARG A 69 -22.75 4.45 5.07
CA ARG A 69 -23.90 3.58 5.34
C ARG A 69 -23.79 2.17 4.76
N SER A 70 -22.87 1.97 3.81
CA SER A 70 -22.81 0.75 3.00
C SER A 70 -21.68 -0.21 3.37
N ASN A 71 -20.83 0.11 4.37
CA ASN A 71 -19.60 -0.63 4.71
C ASN A 71 -18.65 -0.90 3.52
N ASN A 72 -18.85 -0.22 2.39
CA ASN A 72 -17.95 -0.30 1.25
C ASN A 72 -16.77 0.66 1.44
N LYS A 73 -15.63 0.26 0.87
CA LYS A 73 -14.32 0.93 0.96
C LYS A 73 -14.43 2.45 1.03
N GLU A 74 -13.96 3.01 2.15
CA GLU A 74 -13.76 4.44 2.36
C GLU A 74 -12.81 4.93 1.26
N PHE A 75 -13.26 5.86 0.42
CA PHE A 75 -12.42 6.45 -0.61
C PHE A 75 -12.00 7.85 -0.16
N GLN A 76 -10.75 8.22 -0.43
CA GLN A 76 -10.27 9.56 -0.14
C GLN A 76 -10.54 10.49 -1.32
N ILE A 77 -10.76 11.77 -1.00
CA ILE A 77 -10.84 12.84 -1.98
C ILE A 77 -9.63 13.73 -1.74
N ALA A 78 -8.75 13.78 -2.74
CA ALA A 78 -7.60 14.68 -2.72
C ALA A 78 -7.72 15.74 -3.82
N VAL A 79 -7.00 16.84 -3.65
CA VAL A 79 -6.78 17.84 -4.70
C VAL A 79 -5.37 17.70 -5.27
N ALA A 80 -5.25 17.89 -6.58
CA ALA A 80 -3.96 17.98 -7.27
C ALA A 80 -3.97 19.13 -8.29
N PHE A 81 -2.77 19.62 -8.60
CA PHE A 81 -2.54 20.65 -9.61
C PHE A 81 -1.06 20.66 -10.04
N PRO A 82 -0.75 21.18 -11.24
CA PRO A 82 -1.69 21.55 -12.31
C PRO A 82 -2.32 20.32 -12.96
N GLN A 83 -3.32 20.50 -13.84
CA GLN A 83 -3.84 19.40 -14.63
C GLN A 83 -2.82 19.00 -15.69
N ILE A 84 -2.38 17.74 -15.64
CA ILE A 84 -1.51 17.13 -16.64
C ILE A 84 -2.11 15.77 -16.95
N TYR A 85 -2.40 15.48 -18.21
CA TYR A 85 -3.00 14.22 -18.61
C TYR A 85 -2.60 13.78 -20.02
N ILE A 86 -2.75 12.49 -20.27
CA ILE A 86 -2.57 11.88 -21.59
C ILE A 86 -3.90 11.29 -22.07
N VAL A 87 -4.10 11.31 -23.38
CA VAL A 87 -5.25 10.67 -24.03
C VAL A 87 -4.73 9.45 -24.78
N GLN A 88 -5.13 8.26 -24.34
CA GLN A 88 -4.75 6.98 -24.94
C GLN A 88 -5.96 6.34 -25.62
N GLY A 89 -5.75 5.67 -26.76
CA GLY A 89 -6.81 4.98 -27.51
C GLY A 89 -7.36 5.74 -28.72
N ARG A 90 -8.27 5.12 -29.48
CA ARG A 90 -8.90 5.68 -30.69
C ARG A 90 -10.41 5.74 -30.55
N ALA A 91 -11.02 6.83 -31.02
CA ALA A 91 -12.47 7.04 -31.09
C ALA A 91 -13.22 6.75 -29.76
N ARG A 92 -14.00 5.66 -29.69
CA ARG A 92 -14.92 5.36 -28.58
C ARG A 92 -14.26 4.75 -27.34
N GLU A 93 -12.98 4.37 -27.41
CA GLU A 93 -12.22 3.79 -26.29
C GLU A 93 -11.15 4.74 -25.74
N GLN A 94 -11.32 6.06 -25.91
CA GLN A 94 -10.37 7.03 -25.39
C GLN A 94 -10.35 7.01 -23.86
N LYS A 95 -9.17 6.69 -23.31
CA LYS A 95 -8.86 6.74 -21.89
C LYS A 95 -8.08 8.01 -21.59
N ILE A 96 -8.61 8.84 -20.71
CA ILE A 96 -7.94 10.04 -20.22
C ILE A 96 -7.30 9.69 -18.88
N LYS A 97 -5.97 9.82 -18.80
CA LYS A 97 -5.19 9.50 -17.60
C LYS A 97 -4.47 10.72 -17.08
N TYR A 98 -4.78 11.12 -15.86
CA TYR A 98 -4.19 12.26 -15.16
C TYR A 98 -2.92 11.85 -14.43
N LEU A 99 -1.95 12.77 -14.38
CA LEU A 99 -0.61 12.60 -13.82
C LEU A 99 -0.41 13.64 -12.71
N PRO A 100 -0.95 13.42 -11.50
CA PRO A 100 -0.77 14.34 -10.37
C PRO A 100 0.70 14.45 -9.98
N LEU A 101 1.19 15.65 -9.67
CA LEU A 101 2.55 15.85 -9.16
C LEU A 101 2.66 15.60 -7.65
N PHE A 102 1.55 15.81 -6.97
CA PHE A 102 1.33 15.59 -5.54
C PHE A 102 -0.19 15.55 -5.33
N THR A 103 -0.61 15.14 -4.14
CA THR A 103 -2.01 15.07 -3.72
C THR A 103 -2.16 15.63 -2.33
N ILE A 104 -3.16 16.48 -2.10
CA ILE A 104 -3.50 17.02 -0.77
C ILE A 104 -4.82 16.38 -0.34
N ASP A 105 -4.85 15.63 0.77
CA ASP A 105 -6.08 14.99 1.24
C ASP A 105 -7.02 16.03 1.85
N ILE A 106 -8.20 16.18 1.25
CA ILE A 106 -9.23 17.13 1.68
C ILE A 106 -10.49 16.42 2.18
N SER A 107 -10.44 15.11 2.40
CA SER A 107 -11.60 14.30 2.78
C SER A 107 -12.31 14.83 4.02
N GLN A 108 -11.57 15.42 4.96
CA GLN A 108 -12.10 16.00 6.20
C GLN A 108 -13.02 17.22 5.97
N ILE A 109 -12.84 17.96 4.86
CA ILE A 109 -13.67 19.13 4.53
C ILE A 109 -15.16 18.77 4.43
N PHE A 110 -15.46 17.59 3.90
CA PHE A 110 -16.82 17.14 3.63
C PHE A 110 -17.55 16.61 4.88
N ARG A 111 -16.84 16.45 6.00
CA ARG A 111 -17.43 16.24 7.34
C ARG A 111 -17.91 17.56 7.97
N GLY A 112 -17.42 18.69 7.47
CA GLY A 112 -17.71 20.03 7.98
C GLY A 112 -18.84 20.75 7.27
N ARG A 113 -18.96 22.06 7.54
CA ARG A 113 -19.89 22.96 6.84
C ARG A 113 -19.21 23.61 5.64
N TYR A 114 -19.99 23.89 4.61
CA TYR A 114 -19.55 24.65 3.44
C TYR A 114 -18.97 26.02 3.83
N ARG A 115 -17.81 26.37 3.28
CA ARG A 115 -17.14 27.66 3.49
C ARG A 115 -17.08 28.44 2.18
N LYS A 116 -17.83 29.55 2.08
CA LYS A 116 -17.79 30.45 0.91
C LYS A 116 -16.41 31.08 0.69
N THR A 117 -15.61 31.21 1.73
CA THR A 117 -14.25 31.77 1.68
C THR A 117 -13.19 30.74 1.29
N GLY A 118 -13.57 29.48 1.07
CA GLY A 118 -12.66 28.37 0.78
C GLY A 118 -11.94 27.80 2.00
N TRP A 119 -11.05 26.85 1.73
CA TRP A 119 -10.20 26.16 2.70
C TRP A 119 -8.74 26.36 2.35
N ASP A 120 -7.91 26.74 3.32
CA ASP A 120 -6.48 26.97 3.09
C ASP A 120 -5.75 25.64 2.95
N LEU A 121 -5.21 25.37 1.75
CA LEU A 121 -4.55 24.11 1.45
C LEU A 121 -3.21 23.95 2.17
N THR A 122 -2.65 25.01 2.75
CA THR A 122 -1.41 24.91 3.55
C THR A 122 -1.63 24.27 4.92
N GLU A 123 -2.89 24.15 5.37
CA GLU A 123 -3.27 23.49 6.63
C GLU A 123 -3.42 21.96 6.50
N PHE A 124 -3.32 21.41 5.28
CA PHE A 124 -3.55 20.00 5.00
C PHE A 124 -2.25 19.27 4.71
N GLU A 125 -2.23 17.99 5.05
CA GLU A 125 -1.17 17.07 4.65
C GLU A 125 -1.21 16.83 3.14
N PHE A 126 -0.03 16.81 2.54
CA PHE A 126 0.13 16.52 1.13
C PHE A 126 1.19 15.42 0.94
N GLN A 127 1.05 14.71 -0.17
CA GLN A 127 1.95 13.61 -0.54
C GLN A 127 2.46 13.85 -1.97
N PRO A 128 3.78 13.92 -2.19
CA PRO A 128 4.33 14.05 -3.53
C PRO A 128 4.17 12.74 -4.31
N VAL A 129 3.87 12.86 -5.60
CA VAL A 129 3.83 11.72 -6.53
C VAL A 129 5.16 11.70 -7.26
N ILE A 130 6.16 11.15 -6.56
CA ILE A 130 7.58 11.14 -6.95
C ILE A 130 7.78 10.70 -8.41
N VAL A 131 7.09 9.64 -8.81
CA VAL A 131 7.06 9.13 -10.18
C VAL A 131 6.81 10.21 -11.23
N ASN A 132 5.77 11.01 -11.03
CA ASN A 132 5.36 12.01 -12.01
C ASN A 132 6.32 13.21 -11.98
N LEU A 133 6.89 13.53 -10.82
CA LEU A 133 7.97 14.52 -10.72
C LEU A 133 9.20 14.07 -11.50
N MET A 134 9.66 12.83 -11.32
CA MET A 134 10.78 12.25 -12.08
C MET A 134 10.47 12.22 -13.59
N ARG A 135 9.29 11.73 -13.96
CA ARG A 135 8.88 11.56 -15.37
C ARG A 135 8.71 12.88 -16.12
N LEU A 136 8.12 13.89 -15.47
CA LEU A 136 7.73 15.13 -16.14
C LEU A 136 8.75 16.25 -16.00
N TYR A 137 9.54 16.23 -14.92
CA TYR A 137 10.52 17.28 -14.59
C TYR A 137 11.95 16.76 -14.46
N GLY A 138 12.19 15.46 -14.69
CA GLY A 138 13.54 14.90 -14.72
C GLY A 138 14.23 14.93 -13.37
N LEU A 139 13.48 14.93 -12.26
CA LEU A 139 14.08 14.82 -10.94
C LEU A 139 14.84 13.50 -10.81
N GLU A 140 16.10 13.59 -10.36
CA GLU A 140 16.88 12.42 -9.95
C GLU A 140 16.22 11.75 -8.74
N GLU A 141 16.35 10.42 -8.65
CA GLU A 141 15.72 9.63 -7.60
C GLU A 141 16.11 10.08 -6.20
N GLU A 142 17.42 10.23 -5.96
CA GLU A 142 17.97 10.64 -4.66
C GLU A 142 17.42 12.00 -4.21
N VAL A 143 17.31 12.94 -5.16
CA VAL A 143 16.73 14.26 -4.91
C VAL A 143 15.25 14.14 -4.58
N ALA A 144 14.51 13.34 -5.35
CA ALA A 144 13.08 13.16 -5.16
C ALA A 144 12.74 12.48 -3.82
N GLU A 145 13.57 11.54 -3.36
CA GLU A 145 13.40 10.89 -2.05
C GLU A 145 13.77 11.80 -0.87
N SER A 146 14.61 12.81 -1.11
CA SER A 146 15.04 13.80 -0.11
C SER A 146 14.11 15.02 0.02
N LEU A 147 13.03 15.09 -0.78
CA LEU A 147 12.12 16.24 -0.78
C LEU A 147 11.49 16.46 0.60
N ILE A 148 11.63 17.70 1.11
CA ILE A 148 11.18 18.07 2.44
C ILE A 148 9.66 18.29 2.43
N VAL A 149 8.90 17.34 2.97
CA VAL A 149 7.43 17.41 3.06
C VAL A 149 6.96 18.05 4.38
N ALA A 150 7.73 17.87 5.46
CA ALA A 150 7.36 18.29 6.82
C ALA A 150 7.28 19.82 7.00
N GLU A 151 7.98 20.60 6.17
CA GLU A 151 7.96 22.06 6.20
C GLU A 151 6.77 22.67 5.42
N GLY A 152 5.89 21.82 4.89
CA GLY A 152 4.65 22.21 4.23
C GLY A 152 4.78 22.44 2.72
N ILE A 153 3.64 22.57 2.07
CA ILE A 153 3.54 22.51 0.60
C ILE A 153 4.32 23.62 -0.10
N LEU A 154 4.32 24.86 0.40
CA LEU A 154 5.01 25.98 -0.25
C LEU A 154 6.54 25.79 -0.26
N LYS A 155 7.11 25.20 0.80
CA LYS A 155 8.53 24.86 0.87
C LYS A 155 8.86 23.75 -0.13
N PHE A 156 8.05 22.69 -0.13
CA PHE A 156 8.18 21.60 -1.10
C PHE A 156 8.13 22.09 -2.55
N LEU A 157 7.18 22.96 -2.90
CA LEU A 157 7.09 23.54 -4.24
C LEU A 157 8.34 24.37 -4.55
N SER A 158 8.83 25.14 -3.57
CA SER A 158 9.99 25.99 -3.79
C SER A 158 11.28 25.19 -4.01
N ASP A 159 11.45 24.10 -3.26
CA ASP A 159 12.62 23.24 -3.34
C ASP A 159 12.57 22.35 -4.60
N THR A 160 11.39 21.87 -4.99
CA THR A 160 11.23 21.01 -6.17
C THR A 160 11.52 21.77 -7.47
N TRP A 161 11.10 23.03 -7.58
CA TRP A 161 11.31 23.86 -8.77
C TRP A 161 12.42 24.91 -8.63
N GLN A 162 13.16 24.88 -7.51
CA GLN A 162 14.26 25.82 -7.21
C GLN A 162 13.87 27.30 -7.41
N ARG A 163 12.62 27.62 -7.04
CA ARG A 163 11.98 28.93 -7.29
C ARG A 163 11.05 29.26 -6.14
N LYS A 164 11.04 30.51 -5.66
CA LYS A 164 10.11 30.91 -4.59
C LYS A 164 8.71 31.16 -5.14
N PHE A 165 7.71 30.63 -4.45
CA PHE A 165 6.30 30.88 -4.73
C PHE A 165 5.63 31.53 -3.53
N SER A 166 4.92 32.63 -3.77
CA SER A 166 4.27 33.39 -2.69
C SER A 166 2.97 32.74 -2.23
N THR A 167 2.29 32.05 -3.15
CA THR A 167 1.05 31.30 -2.89
C THR A 167 0.99 30.04 -3.76
N ILE A 168 0.05 29.16 -3.47
CA ILE A 168 -0.21 27.99 -4.30
C ILE A 168 -0.69 28.41 -5.70
N ASN A 169 -1.51 29.46 -5.80
CA ASN A 169 -1.96 29.98 -7.10
C ASN A 169 -0.79 30.54 -7.92
N ASP A 170 0.14 31.22 -7.25
CA ASP A 170 1.39 31.71 -7.84
C ASP A 170 2.22 30.57 -8.45
N PHE A 171 2.29 29.43 -7.76
CA PHE A 171 2.90 28.22 -8.32
C PHE A 171 2.17 27.73 -9.58
N ILE A 172 0.84 27.59 -9.54
CA ILE A 172 0.06 27.13 -10.70
C ILE A 172 0.27 28.04 -11.92
N ASP A 173 0.40 29.34 -11.72
CA ASP A 173 0.58 30.31 -12.79
C ASP A 173 2.00 30.28 -13.38
N GLN A 174 3.01 29.97 -12.56
CA GLN A 174 4.42 30.07 -12.93
C GLN A 174 5.09 28.73 -13.28
N VAL A 175 4.51 27.58 -12.89
CA VAL A 175 5.13 26.27 -13.13
C VAL A 175 5.26 25.98 -14.63
N ASP A 176 6.39 25.44 -15.04
CA ASP A 176 6.60 25.01 -16.41
C ASP A 176 5.76 23.76 -16.70
N LEU A 177 4.88 23.82 -17.69
CA LEU A 177 4.01 22.69 -18.02
C LEU A 177 4.67 21.78 -19.05
N PRO A 178 4.61 20.45 -18.88
CA PRO A 178 5.23 19.51 -19.82
C PRO A 178 4.59 19.63 -21.21
N SER A 179 5.41 19.55 -22.24
CA SER A 179 5.03 19.68 -23.66
C SER A 179 4.99 18.32 -24.39
N GLY A 180 4.59 18.30 -25.66
CA GLY A 180 4.52 17.08 -26.47
C GLY A 180 3.18 16.35 -26.36
N ASN A 181 3.19 15.08 -25.94
CA ASN A 181 2.00 14.22 -25.89
C ASN A 181 1.08 14.52 -24.70
N TYR A 182 1.48 15.41 -23.81
CA TYR A 182 0.70 15.80 -22.64
C TYR A 182 -0.29 16.91 -22.98
N LYS A 183 -1.49 16.82 -22.41
CA LYS A 183 -2.45 17.91 -22.34
C LYS A 183 -2.38 18.51 -20.95
N THR A 184 -2.37 19.83 -20.88
CA THR A 184 -2.11 20.54 -19.62
C THR A 184 -3.13 21.65 -19.40
N GLY A 185 -3.33 22.01 -18.13
CA GLY A 185 -4.21 23.10 -17.71
C GLY A 185 -3.78 23.67 -16.36
N ARG A 186 -3.71 25.00 -16.26
CA ARG A 186 -3.35 25.73 -15.03
C ARG A 186 -4.54 25.87 -14.09
N GLN A 187 -5.04 24.74 -13.61
CA GLN A 187 -6.21 24.69 -12.75
C GLN A 187 -6.14 23.48 -11.81
N PRO A 188 -6.74 23.57 -10.61
CA PRO A 188 -6.87 22.43 -9.72
C PRO A 188 -7.90 21.43 -10.24
N TYR A 189 -7.81 20.21 -9.72
CA TYR A 189 -8.82 19.17 -9.90
C TYR A 189 -8.85 18.28 -8.67
N LEU A 190 -10.02 17.67 -8.43
CA LEU A 190 -10.15 16.64 -7.40
C LEU A 190 -9.94 15.27 -8.04
N LEU A 191 -9.26 14.43 -7.28
CA LEU A 191 -9.09 13.02 -7.56
C LEU A 191 -9.75 12.24 -6.43
N ARG A 192 -10.56 11.26 -6.83
CA ARG A 192 -10.95 10.17 -5.96
C ARG A 192 -9.83 9.16 -5.99
N CYS A 193 -9.14 9.07 -4.87
CA CYS A 193 -8.00 8.20 -4.71
C CYS A 193 -8.30 7.11 -3.70
N ASP A 194 -8.04 5.89 -4.16
CA ASP A 194 -7.75 4.75 -3.29
C ASP A 194 -6.21 4.68 -3.11
N PHE A 195 -5.52 5.82 -3.11
CA PHE A 195 -4.06 5.85 -2.96
C PHE A 195 -3.77 5.25 -1.61
N VAL A 196 -3.07 4.13 -1.63
CA VAL A 196 -2.88 3.29 -0.48
C VAL A 196 -1.74 3.91 0.35
N PRO A 197 -2.00 4.57 1.50
CA PRO A 197 -0.94 5.00 2.42
C PRO A 197 -0.13 3.82 3.00
N TYR A 198 -0.53 2.57 2.75
CA TYR A 198 0.17 1.36 3.17
C TYR A 198 1.64 1.34 2.72
N ASN A 199 1.95 1.89 1.54
CA ASN A 199 3.32 1.85 1.03
C ASN A 199 4.23 2.88 1.71
N ALA A 200 3.71 4.00 2.21
CA ALA A 200 4.54 5.01 2.86
C ALA A 200 5.13 4.48 4.18
N GLN A 201 4.29 3.86 5.01
CA GLN A 201 4.75 3.23 6.26
C GLN A 201 5.64 2.03 5.94
N LEU A 202 5.25 1.16 5.00
CA LEU A 202 6.08 0.02 4.59
C LEU A 202 7.46 0.45 4.04
N LYS A 203 7.52 1.54 3.28
CA LYS A 203 8.78 2.09 2.74
C LYS A 203 9.65 2.64 3.86
N GLN A 204 9.04 3.34 4.83
CA GLN A 204 9.76 3.79 6.01
C GLN A 204 10.29 2.59 6.82
N ASP A 205 9.45 1.59 7.07
CA ASP A 205 9.84 0.38 7.78
C ASP A 205 10.99 -0.36 7.08
N LEU A 206 10.94 -0.49 5.74
CA LEU A 206 12.01 -1.10 4.95
C LEU A 206 13.30 -0.28 4.93
N ARG A 207 13.20 1.06 4.93
CA ARG A 207 14.37 1.96 5.06
C ARG A 207 14.99 1.86 6.44
N ASP A 208 14.18 1.78 7.49
CA ASP A 208 14.65 1.61 8.86
C ASP A 208 15.34 0.25 9.04
N ILE A 209 14.77 -0.82 8.46
CA ILE A 209 15.42 -2.14 8.40
C ILE A 209 16.74 -2.08 7.63
N LEU A 210 16.77 -1.43 6.45
CA LEU A 210 17.99 -1.29 5.65
C LEU A 210 19.07 -0.53 6.42
N LYS A 211 18.69 0.58 7.08
CA LYS A 211 19.59 1.38 7.90
C LYS A 211 20.13 0.57 9.07
N GLN A 212 19.27 -0.20 9.76
CA GLN A 212 19.70 -1.08 10.86
C GLN A 212 20.70 -2.13 10.38
N LEU A 213 20.48 -2.73 9.20
CA LEU A 213 21.38 -3.71 8.60
C LEU A 213 22.73 -3.11 8.15
N GLN A 214 22.76 -1.82 7.79
CA GLN A 214 23.96 -1.12 7.32
C GLN A 214 24.78 -0.51 8.45
N ASP A 215 24.12 0.16 9.40
CA ASP A 215 24.78 0.98 10.42
C ASP A 215 25.12 0.17 11.69
N THR A 216 24.24 -0.75 12.09
CA THR A 216 24.38 -1.51 13.35
C THR A 216 23.97 -2.99 13.18
N PRO A 217 24.65 -3.75 12.29
CA PRO A 217 24.30 -5.14 12.02
C PRO A 217 24.35 -6.03 13.27
N ASP A 218 25.26 -5.74 14.22
CA ASP A 218 25.40 -6.49 15.48
C ASP A 218 24.27 -6.20 16.50
N ASP A 219 23.52 -5.10 16.34
CA ASP A 219 22.38 -4.73 17.20
C ASP A 219 21.03 -5.23 16.65
N CYS A 220 21.03 -5.92 15.51
CA CYS A 220 19.83 -6.51 14.93
C CYS A 220 19.39 -7.74 15.75
N LYS A 221 18.62 -7.52 16.83
CA LYS A 221 18.11 -8.61 17.71
C LYS A 221 17.30 -9.68 16.97
N TRP A 222 16.72 -9.35 15.82
CA TRP A 222 15.94 -10.26 14.99
C TRP A 222 16.81 -11.02 13.97
N LEU A 223 18.06 -10.60 13.72
CA LEU A 223 18.99 -11.23 12.79
C LEU A 223 19.71 -12.41 13.47
N VAL A 224 18.94 -13.28 14.11
CA VAL A 224 19.42 -14.52 14.73
C VAL A 224 18.83 -15.72 13.99
N ASP A 225 19.56 -16.84 13.98
CA ASP A 225 19.25 -18.02 13.16
C ASP A 225 17.89 -18.67 13.45
N ASN A 226 17.27 -18.39 14.60
CA ASN A 226 15.97 -18.95 15.01
C ASN A 226 14.85 -17.91 14.99
N HIS A 227 15.08 -16.72 14.43
CA HIS A 227 14.03 -15.73 14.32
C HIS A 227 13.14 -16.03 13.10
N PRO A 228 11.79 -16.01 13.22
CA PRO A 228 10.90 -16.35 12.11
C PRO A 228 11.14 -15.55 10.83
N ALA A 229 11.53 -14.27 10.96
CA ALA A 229 11.86 -13.43 9.80
C ALA A 229 13.14 -13.92 9.08
N THR A 230 14.17 -14.33 9.84
CA THR A 230 15.41 -14.86 9.28
C THR A 230 15.18 -16.20 8.61
N GLU A 231 14.40 -17.09 9.23
CA GLU A 231 14.02 -18.38 8.64
C GLU A 231 13.25 -18.19 7.33
N TYR A 232 12.29 -17.27 7.32
CA TYR A 232 11.47 -16.97 6.14
C TYR A 232 12.30 -16.45 4.97
N ILE A 233 13.27 -15.58 5.22
CA ILE A 233 14.06 -14.95 4.16
C ILE A 233 15.22 -15.86 3.71
N CYS A 234 15.82 -16.61 4.63
CA CYS A 234 16.99 -17.45 4.36
C CYS A 234 16.64 -18.91 3.98
N ASN A 235 15.37 -19.32 4.08
CA ASN A 235 14.83 -20.63 3.67
C ASN A 235 15.51 -21.85 4.34
N ALA A 236 15.85 -21.75 5.62
CA ALA A 236 16.41 -22.89 6.36
C ALA A 236 15.74 -23.02 7.74
N PRO A 237 14.47 -23.47 7.82
CA PRO A 237 13.90 -23.89 9.09
C PRO A 237 14.75 -25.03 9.65
N LYS A 238 15.13 -24.95 10.93
CA LYS A 238 15.86 -26.04 11.57
C LYS A 238 14.95 -27.27 11.67
N PRO A 239 15.45 -28.47 11.34
CA PRO A 239 14.68 -29.68 11.59
C PRO A 239 14.44 -29.78 13.11
N PRO A 240 13.29 -30.34 13.53
CA PRO A 240 13.00 -30.52 14.94
C PRO A 240 14.09 -31.37 15.60
N GLU A 241 14.47 -31.05 16.83
CA GLU A 241 15.51 -31.76 17.59
C GLU A 241 15.12 -33.22 17.88
N HIS A 242 13.82 -33.53 17.86
CA HIS A 242 13.26 -34.85 18.11
C HIS A 242 12.28 -35.27 17.01
N GLU A 243 12.04 -36.58 16.88
CA GLU A 243 11.06 -37.08 15.93
C GLU A 243 9.65 -36.66 16.33
N VAL A 244 9.14 -35.66 15.62
CA VAL A 244 7.79 -35.16 15.81
C VAL A 244 6.82 -36.03 15.00
N MET A 245 5.91 -36.70 15.69
CA MET A 245 4.87 -37.54 15.09
C MET A 245 3.66 -36.71 14.68
N PHE A 246 3.25 -36.89 13.42
CA PHE A 246 2.03 -36.31 12.87
C PHE A 246 0.92 -37.37 12.94
N TRP A 247 -0.15 -37.06 13.68
CA TRP A 247 -1.19 -38.02 14.06
C TRP A 247 -2.49 -37.86 13.26
N GLY A 248 -2.73 -36.70 12.65
CA GLY A 248 -3.99 -36.38 11.97
C GLY A 248 -3.80 -35.93 10.53
N ALA A 249 -3.98 -36.82 9.55
CA ALA A 249 -4.01 -36.46 8.14
C ALA A 249 -5.45 -36.11 7.68
N PHE A 250 -5.60 -35.08 6.85
CA PHE A 250 -6.86 -34.80 6.15
C PHE A 250 -6.77 -35.42 4.75
N THR A 251 -7.81 -36.16 4.35
CA THR A 251 -7.84 -37.04 3.15
C THR A 251 -7.07 -38.36 3.27
N ASN A 252 -7.14 -39.21 2.23
CA ASN A 252 -6.52 -40.53 2.17
C ASN A 252 -5.01 -40.51 1.84
N HIS A 253 -4.39 -39.34 1.78
CA HIS A 253 -2.97 -39.20 1.44
C HIS A 253 -2.20 -38.59 2.62
N ALA A 254 -1.02 -39.13 2.90
CA ALA A 254 -0.11 -38.55 3.87
C ALA A 254 0.54 -37.28 3.31
N PRO A 255 0.85 -36.28 4.14
CA PRO A 255 1.62 -35.13 3.70
C PRO A 255 2.97 -35.59 3.14
N ASP A 256 3.42 -34.94 2.07
CA ASP A 256 4.75 -35.17 1.53
C ASP A 256 5.85 -34.73 2.51
N SER A 257 7.12 -34.96 2.18
CA SER A 257 8.24 -34.61 3.07
C SER A 257 8.32 -33.12 3.40
N PHE A 258 7.92 -32.22 2.49
CA PHE A 258 7.96 -30.78 2.69
C PHE A 258 6.78 -30.31 3.55
N GLN A 259 5.59 -30.81 3.27
CA GLN A 259 4.39 -30.57 4.07
C GLN A 259 4.57 -31.10 5.50
N ALA A 260 5.09 -32.31 5.65
CA ALA A 260 5.41 -32.89 6.94
C ALA A 260 6.43 -32.03 7.71
N SER A 261 7.47 -31.53 7.05
CA SER A 261 8.43 -30.62 7.67
C SER A 261 7.75 -29.35 8.18
N ALA A 262 6.88 -28.73 7.38
CA ALA A 262 6.15 -27.53 7.79
C ALA A 262 5.19 -27.79 8.97
N LEU A 263 4.50 -28.93 8.98
CA LEU A 263 3.60 -29.31 10.08
C LEU A 263 4.36 -29.54 11.39
N LYS A 264 5.51 -30.23 11.33
CA LYS A 264 6.36 -30.47 12.50
C LYS A 264 6.94 -29.15 13.05
N HIS A 265 7.32 -28.24 12.16
CA HIS A 265 7.79 -26.91 12.53
C HIS A 265 6.71 -26.10 13.26
N ALA A 266 5.46 -26.14 12.75
CA ALA A 266 4.33 -25.42 13.33
C ALA A 266 3.93 -25.89 14.74
N GLN A 267 4.27 -27.11 15.13
CA GLN A 267 3.99 -27.60 16.48
C GLN A 267 4.89 -27.00 17.56
N HIS A 268 6.08 -26.53 17.19
CA HIS A 268 7.08 -26.02 18.15
C HIS A 268 7.30 -24.52 18.05
N ASN A 269 6.79 -23.89 16.99
CA ASN A 269 7.02 -22.47 16.71
C ASN A 269 5.70 -21.69 16.68
N PRO A 270 5.65 -20.51 17.33
CA PRO A 270 4.45 -19.67 17.34
C PRO A 270 4.11 -19.12 15.95
N ILE A 271 5.10 -19.03 15.06
CA ILE A 271 4.96 -18.56 13.69
C ILE A 271 5.69 -19.54 12.79
N THR A 272 5.01 -20.04 11.77
CA THR A 272 5.62 -20.85 10.71
C THR A 272 5.24 -20.25 9.37
N ALA A 273 6.25 -19.81 8.63
CA ALA A 273 6.05 -19.26 7.31
C ALA A 273 6.25 -20.36 6.26
N VAL A 274 5.26 -20.54 5.38
CA VAL A 274 5.26 -21.59 4.36
C VAL A 274 5.21 -20.94 2.99
N HIS A 275 6.19 -21.24 2.15
CA HIS A 275 6.22 -20.82 0.76
C HIS A 275 6.03 -22.02 -0.16
N GLY A 276 5.08 -21.93 -1.10
CA GLY A 276 4.79 -23.00 -2.03
C GLY A 276 4.34 -22.45 -3.38
N PRO A 277 4.96 -22.85 -4.50
CA PRO A 277 4.48 -22.53 -5.85
C PRO A 277 3.01 -22.95 -6.09
N PRO A 278 2.38 -22.50 -7.19
CA PRO A 278 1.08 -23.03 -7.60
C PRO A 278 1.11 -24.57 -7.72
N GLY A 279 0.11 -25.24 -7.17
CA GLY A 279 -0.01 -26.71 -7.24
C GLY A 279 0.70 -27.53 -6.15
N THR A 280 1.46 -26.91 -5.24
CA THR A 280 2.22 -27.65 -4.20
C THR A 280 1.41 -28.00 -2.94
N GLY A 281 0.10 -28.17 -3.05
CA GLY A 281 -0.72 -28.64 -1.92
C GLY A 281 -0.80 -27.72 -0.69
N LYS A 282 -0.67 -26.38 -0.85
CA LYS A 282 -0.80 -25.43 0.28
C LYS A 282 -2.14 -25.55 1.03
N THR A 283 -3.23 -25.70 0.28
CA THR A 283 -4.57 -25.90 0.87
C THR A 283 -4.64 -27.20 1.66
N GLU A 284 -4.06 -28.28 1.12
CA GLU A 284 -3.99 -29.58 1.78
C GLU A 284 -3.16 -29.53 3.06
N LEU A 285 -2.03 -28.80 3.07
CA LEU A 285 -1.23 -28.54 4.26
C LEU A 285 -2.06 -27.90 5.39
N PHE A 286 -2.88 -26.90 5.09
CA PHE A 286 -3.74 -26.26 6.07
C PHE A 286 -4.80 -27.22 6.62
N LEU A 287 -5.34 -28.10 5.78
CA LEU A 287 -6.31 -29.11 6.20
C LEU A 287 -5.65 -30.16 7.11
N HIS A 288 -4.42 -30.57 6.81
CA HIS A 288 -3.59 -31.39 7.70
C HIS A 288 -3.37 -30.73 9.06
N LEU A 289 -3.14 -29.41 9.10
CA LEU A 289 -2.98 -28.66 10.36
C LEU A 289 -4.26 -28.71 11.22
N VAL A 290 -5.43 -28.59 10.60
CA VAL A 290 -6.73 -28.71 11.30
C VAL A 290 -6.95 -30.13 11.80
N ALA A 291 -6.72 -31.13 10.93
CA ALA A 291 -6.86 -32.54 11.31
C ALA A 291 -5.95 -32.90 12.49
N GLN A 292 -4.72 -32.39 12.50
CA GLN A 292 -3.80 -32.54 13.61
C GLN A 292 -4.34 -31.92 14.90
N GLN A 293 -4.86 -30.69 14.88
CA GLN A 293 -5.48 -30.06 16.07
C GLN A 293 -6.66 -30.90 16.60
N VAL A 294 -7.50 -31.43 15.71
CA VAL A 294 -8.63 -32.29 16.09
C VAL A 294 -8.15 -33.57 16.77
N VAL A 295 -7.13 -34.23 16.22
CA VAL A 295 -6.56 -35.45 16.80
C VAL A 295 -5.85 -35.16 18.12
N GLU A 296 -5.09 -34.08 18.21
CA GLU A 296 -4.42 -33.66 19.46
C GLU A 296 -5.44 -33.43 20.57
N ARG A 297 -6.52 -32.69 20.32
CA ARG A 297 -7.62 -32.51 21.28
C ARG A 297 -8.24 -33.85 21.68
N ALA A 298 -8.52 -34.75 20.73
CA ALA A 298 -9.07 -36.06 21.03
C ALA A 298 -8.12 -36.89 21.93
N LEU A 299 -6.81 -36.88 21.65
CA LEU A 299 -5.80 -37.55 22.46
C LEU A 299 -5.73 -36.96 23.88
N ARG A 300 -5.85 -35.65 24.03
CA ARG A 300 -5.92 -34.98 25.34
C ARG A 300 -7.11 -35.47 26.15
N ILE A 301 -8.30 -35.50 25.54
CA ILE A 301 -9.53 -36.01 26.18
C ILE A 301 -9.36 -37.48 26.61
N VAL A 302 -8.81 -38.32 25.73
CA VAL A 302 -8.56 -39.74 26.03
C VAL A 302 -7.57 -39.93 27.18
N ARG A 303 -6.59 -39.03 27.32
CA ARG A 303 -5.60 -39.03 28.41
C ARG A 303 -6.13 -38.44 29.72
N GLY A 304 -7.37 -37.95 29.74
CA GLY A 304 -7.96 -37.28 30.91
C GLY A 304 -7.44 -35.86 31.15
N GLU A 305 -6.84 -35.24 30.13
CA GLU A 305 -6.41 -33.84 30.16
C GLU A 305 -7.60 -32.90 29.87
N GLU A 306 -7.43 -31.60 30.18
CA GLU A 306 -8.45 -30.60 29.87
C GLU A 306 -8.72 -30.51 28.37
N ASP A 307 -10.00 -30.35 28.06
CA ASP A 307 -10.48 -30.15 26.69
C ASP A 307 -9.96 -28.83 26.12
N ALA A 308 -9.33 -28.89 24.95
CA ALA A 308 -8.70 -27.75 24.29
C ALA A 308 -9.57 -27.17 23.17
N SER A 309 -9.45 -25.87 22.93
CA SER A 309 -10.14 -25.24 21.80
C SER A 309 -9.52 -25.69 20.46
N ASN A 310 -10.38 -26.10 19.52
CA ASN A 310 -10.02 -26.33 18.11
C ASN A 310 -10.40 -25.14 17.22
N LEU A 311 -10.52 -23.93 17.80
CA LEU A 311 -10.82 -22.75 16.99
C LEU A 311 -9.64 -22.44 16.07
N THR A 312 -9.82 -22.72 14.79
CA THR A 312 -8.88 -22.32 13.73
C THR A 312 -9.48 -21.16 12.93
N LEU A 313 -8.77 -20.04 12.85
CA LEU A 313 -9.16 -18.90 12.02
C LEU A 313 -8.42 -18.95 10.68
N PHE A 314 -9.18 -19.05 9.59
CA PHE A 314 -8.67 -18.90 8.23
C PHE A 314 -8.93 -17.49 7.72
N ALA A 315 -7.87 -16.79 7.35
CA ALA A 315 -7.95 -15.49 6.70
C ALA A 315 -7.30 -15.56 5.31
N SER A 316 -7.94 -14.95 4.33
CA SER A 316 -7.38 -14.77 3.00
C SER A 316 -7.75 -13.40 2.45
N THR A 317 -6.89 -12.84 1.62
CA THR A 317 -7.16 -11.61 0.87
C THR A 317 -8.17 -11.83 -0.27
N ASN A 318 -8.55 -13.08 -0.56
CA ASN A 318 -9.48 -13.43 -1.64
C ASN A 318 -10.60 -14.34 -1.13
N ASN A 319 -11.86 -13.90 -1.27
CA ASN A 319 -13.04 -14.65 -0.86
C ASN A 319 -13.14 -16.05 -1.52
N SER A 320 -12.70 -16.19 -2.77
CA SER A 320 -12.72 -17.49 -3.47
C SER A 320 -11.73 -18.51 -2.90
N ALA A 321 -10.69 -18.07 -2.18
CA ALA A 321 -9.78 -18.97 -1.48
C ALA A 321 -10.43 -19.49 -0.20
N ILE A 322 -11.20 -18.67 0.52
CA ILE A 322 -11.95 -19.09 1.72
C ILE A 322 -13.01 -20.13 1.35
N GLN A 323 -13.71 -19.96 0.22
CA GLN A 323 -14.72 -20.92 -0.25
C GLN A 323 -14.17 -22.33 -0.58
N LYS A 324 -12.84 -22.48 -0.70
CA LYS A 324 -12.19 -23.78 -0.96
C LYS A 324 -11.81 -24.53 0.32
N PHE A 325 -11.94 -23.87 1.47
CA PHE A 325 -11.80 -24.47 2.81
C PHE A 325 -13.19 -24.82 3.35
#